data_AF-E4LLL0-F1
#
_entry.id   AF-E4LLL0-F1
#
_cell.length_a   1.000
_cell.length_b   1.000
_cell.length_c   1.000
_cell.angle_alpha   90.00
_cell.angle_beta   90.00
_cell.angle_gamma   90.00
#
_symmetry.space_group_name_H-M   'P 1'
#
loop_
_entity.id
_entity.type
_entity.pdbx_description
1 polymer ?
#
loop_
_entity_poly.entity_id
_entity_poly.type
_entity_poly.pdbx_seq_one_letter_code
_entity_poly.pdbx_strand_id
1 'polypeptide(L)' 'MNVCPLGKEKYLVSMVPSSILGNETSELYLWEDGKLTHLMRGCLNRRLRRMDHINKWKKAGGFR' A
#
# COMPACT_ATOMS: atom_id res chain seq x y z
N MET A 1 -4.31 -2.09 -5.26
CA MET A 1 -3.02 -1.48 -4.88
C MET A 1 -3.29 -0.11 -4.29
N ASN A 2 -2.81 0.14 -3.08
CA ASN A 2 -2.94 1.42 -2.40
C ASN A 2 -1.55 2.04 -2.23
N VAL A 3 -1.45 3.36 -2.33
CA VAL A 3 -0.19 4.11 -2.21
C VAL A 3 -0.32 5.23 -1.20
N CYS A 4 0.70 5.44 -0.39
CA CYS A 4 0.82 6.57 0.54
C CYS A 4 2.08 7.37 0.18
N PRO A 5 1.95 8.63 -0.24
CA PRO A 5 3.11 9.47 -0.49
C PRO A 5 3.86 9.72 0.82
N LEU A 6 5.18 9.57 0.80
CA LEU A 6 6.08 9.84 1.93
C LEU A 6 6.93 11.09 1.70
N GLY A 7 7.00 11.58 0.47
CA GLY A 7 7.81 12.72 0.05
C GLY A 7 7.89 12.81 -1.47
N LYS A 8 8.82 13.61 -1.98
CA LYS A 8 9.08 13.72 -3.42
C LYS A 8 9.50 12.35 -3.96
N GLU A 9 8.72 11.81 -4.91
CA GLU A 9 9.00 10.55 -5.62
C GLU A 9 9.15 9.29 -4.73
N LYS A 10 8.69 9.38 -3.48
CA LYS A 10 8.74 8.30 -2.50
C LYS A 10 7.33 7.89 -2.07
N TYR A 11 7.02 6.60 -2.20
CA TYR A 11 5.71 6.06 -1.88
C TYR A 11 5.80 4.78 -1.09
N LEU A 12 4.96 4.65 -0.07
CA LEU A 12 4.65 3.37 0.53
C LEU A 12 3.55 2.69 -0.30
N VAL A 13 3.76 1.45 -0.71
CA VAL A 13 2.86 0.72 -1.61
C VAL A 13 2.34 -0.52 -0.90
N SER A 14 1.02 -0.63 -0.79
CA SER A 14 0.33 -1.83 -0.29
C SER A 14 -0.28 -2.61 -1.45
N MET A 15 0.16 -3.86 -1.60
CA MET A 15 -0.37 -4.80 -2.58
C MET A 15 -1.14 -5.90 -1.84
N VAL A 16 -2.43 -6.04 -2.15
CA VAL A 16 -3.22 -7.20 -1.72
C VAL A 16 -3.07 -8.25 -2.82
N PRO A 17 -2.41 -9.39 -2.58
CA PRO A 17 -2.40 -10.47 -3.56
C PRO A 17 -3.84 -10.95 -3.78
N SER A 18 -4.28 -10.88 -5.04
CA SER A 18 -5.65 -11.21 -5.50
C SER A 18 -6.04 -12.68 -5.26
N SER A 19 -5.06 -13.55 -4.96
CA SER A 19 -5.23 -14.99 -4.80
C SER A 19 -5.73 -15.42 -3.42
N ILE A 20 -5.87 -14.52 -2.45
CA ILE A 20 -6.33 -14.87 -1.10
C ILE A 20 -7.58 -14.07 -0.73
N LEU A 21 -8.70 -14.43 -1.36
CA LEU A 21 -10.04 -14.09 -0.89
C LEU A 21 -10.23 -14.69 0.51
N GLY A 22 -9.90 -13.92 1.54
CA GLY A 22 -10.11 -14.32 2.94
C GLY A 22 -9.01 -13.89 3.90
N ASN A 23 -7.81 -13.55 3.41
CA ASN A 23 -6.73 -13.13 4.30
C ASN A 23 -6.57 -11.61 4.23
N GLU A 24 -6.76 -10.93 5.37
CA GLU A 24 -6.70 -9.46 5.48
C GLU A 24 -5.28 -8.91 5.42
N THR A 25 -4.35 -9.63 4.79
CA THR A 25 -2.93 -9.33 4.82
C THR A 25 -2.46 -8.80 3.48
N SER A 26 -1.71 -7.71 3.49
CA SER A 26 -1.06 -7.12 2.31
C SER A 26 0.45 -7.23 2.39
N GLU A 27 1.08 -7.25 1.23
CA GLU A 27 2.50 -7.02 1.13
C GLU A 27 2.77 -5.52 1.05
N LEU A 28 3.80 -5.08 1.78
CA LEU A 28 4.21 -3.70 1.88
C LEU A 28 5.53 -3.50 1.17
N TYR A 29 5.57 -2.49 0.31
CA TYR A 29 6.73 -2.12 -0.47
C TYR A 29 7.04 -0.63 -0.28
N LEU A 30 8.30 -0.26 -0.44
CA LEU A 30 8.75 1.11 -0.63
C LEU A 30 9.09 1.32 -2.10
N TRP A 31 8.45 2.30 -2.73
CA TRP A 31 8.87 2.84 -4.01
C TRP A 31 9.71 4.09 -3.75
N GLU A 32 10.95 4.09 -4.20
CA GLU A 32 11.88 5.23 -4.12
C GLU A 32 12.83 5.15 -5.31
N ASP A 33 13.09 6.27 -5.99
CA ASP A 33 14.02 6.37 -7.14
C ASP A 33 13.75 5.31 -8.24
N GLY A 34 12.47 5.03 -8.52
CA GLY A 34 12.06 4.03 -9.52
C GLY A 34 12.27 2.57 -9.10
N LYS A 35 12.77 2.33 -7.87
CA LYS A 35 12.98 0.99 -7.32
C LYS A 35 11.88 0.63 -6.35
N LEU A 36 11.33 -0.58 -6.52
CA LEU A 36 10.36 -1.15 -5.60
C LEU A 36 11.06 -2.14 -4.64
N THR A 37 11.12 -1.80 -3.37
CA THR A 37 11.77 -2.61 -2.32
C THR A 37 10.71 -3.24 -1.42
N HIS A 38 10.70 -4.56 -1.31
CA HIS A 38 9.81 -5.27 -0.40
C HIS A 38 10.21 -5.02 1.06
N LEU A 39 9.28 -4.54 1.88
CA LEU A 39 9.51 -4.25 3.29
C LEU A 39 8.97 -5.36 4.18
N MET A 40 7.72 -5.77 3.94
CA MET A 40 7.02 -6.70 4.83
C MET A 40 6.03 -7.56 4.07
N ARG A 41 6.06 -8.86 4.40
CA ARG A 41 5.06 -9.81 3.96
C ARG A 41 3.93 -9.88 4.99
N GLY A 42 2.69 -9.96 4.52
CA GLY A 42 1.57 -10.33 5.38
C GLY A 42 1.14 -9.25 6.39
N CYS A 43 1.31 -7.97 6.08
CA CYS A 43 0.88 -6.86 6.92
C CYS A 43 -0.65 -6.85 7.08
N LEU A 44 -1.13 -7.01 8.31
CA LEU A 44 -2.55 -6.95 8.63
C LEU A 44 -3.11 -5.56 8.26
N ASN A 45 -3.98 -5.52 7.25
CA ASN A 45 -4.56 -4.30 6.69
C ASN A 45 -5.40 -3.49 7.67
N ARG A 46 -5.64 -3.94 8.90
CA ARG A 46 -6.49 -3.21 9.87
C ARG A 46 -5.98 -1.80 10.15
N ARG A 47 -4.66 -1.59 10.26
CA ARG A 47 -4.07 -0.24 10.43
C ARG A 47 -4.12 0.58 9.14
N LEU A 48 -3.90 -0.04 7.98
CA LEU A 48 -3.99 0.60 6.68
C LEU A 48 -5.42 1.07 6.36
N ARG A 49 -6.43 0.23 6.62
CA ARG A 49 -7.86 0.58 6.55
C ARG A 49 -8.24 1.70 7.51
N ARG A 50 -7.64 1.74 8.72
CA ARG A 50 -7.83 2.89 9.62
C ARG A 50 -7.20 4.15 9.04
N MET A 51 -6.07 4.09 8.35
CA MET A 51 -5.49 5.29 7.75
C MET A 51 -6.25 5.81 6.52
N ASP A 52 -7.22 5.05 6.00
CA ASP A 52 -8.12 5.47 4.92
C ASP A 52 -8.90 6.73 5.31
N HIS A 53 -9.37 6.82 6.57
CA HIS A 53 -10.08 8.01 7.06
C HIS A 53 -9.19 9.27 7.12
N ILE A 54 -7.87 9.11 7.07
CA ILE A 54 -6.91 10.23 7.09
C ILE A 54 -6.55 10.66 5.64
N ASN A 55 -7.16 10.08 4.61
CA ASN A 55 -6.89 10.34 3.18
C ASN A 55 -5.40 10.22 2.80
N LYS A 56 -4.60 9.53 3.63
CA LYS A 56 -3.15 9.34 3.41
C LYS A 56 -2.88 8.28 2.35
N TRP A 57 -3.76 7.28 2.27
CA TRP A 57 -3.69 6.23 1.26
C TRP A 57 -4.60 6.58 0.09
N LYS A 58 -4.07 6.47 -1.13
CA LYS A 58 -4.80 6.65 -2.38
C LYS A 58 -4.79 5.33 -3.16
N LYS A 59 -5.87 5.03 -3.87
CA LYS A 59 -5.89 3.90 -4.80
C LYS A 59 -4.99 4.22 -5.98
N ALA A 60 -3.98 3.38 -6.23
CA ALA A 60 -3.15 3.52 -7.43
C ALA A 60 -4.01 3.29 -8.68
N GLY A 61 -3.96 4.21 -9.65
CA GLY A 61 -4.77 4.15 -10.88
C GLY A 61 -6.24 4.53 -10.70
N GLY A 62 -6.65 5.04 -9.54
CA GLY A 62 -7.97 5.64 -9.36
C GLY A 62 -8.01 7.05 -9.95
N PHE A 63 -8.41 7.18 -11.20
CA PHE A 63 -9.04 8.42 -11.66
C PHE A 63 -10.35 8.57 -10.89
N ARG A 64 -10.62 9.80 -10.44
CA ARG A 64 -11.97 10.16 -10.01
C ARG A 64 -12.90 10.10 -11.21
#